data_AF-A0A2S5TJB9-F1
#
_entry.id   AF-A0A2S5TJB9-F1
#
_cell.length_a   1.000
_cell.length_b   1.000
_cell.length_c   1.000
_cell.angle_alpha   90.00
_cell.angle_beta   90.00
_cell.angle_gamma   90.00
#
_symmetry.space_group_name_H-M   'P 1'
#
loop_
_entity.id
_entity.type
_entity.pdbx_description
1 polymer ?
#
loop_
_entity_poly.entity_id
_entity_poly.type
_entity_poly.pdbx_seq_one_letter_code
_entity_poly.pdbx_strand_id
1 'polypeptide(L)'
;MIPLALAGLVAVSGCKREDASNASEITEARSEGQEAVATASAQAQQDIAAARQAETQATLDAARNPDPADAARNNMEARAETLKQEAQGRYKVEAAEIEAAYNTEKQRCNSLASAERSACIDTAKTEYERKLGEAESRRDSTPGAG
;
A
#
# COMPACT_ATOMS: atom_id res chain seq x y z
N MET A 1 -26.12 -25.29 19.90
CA MET A 1 -25.15 -26.26 20.45
C MET A 1 -24.74 -27.21 19.33
N ILE A 2 -23.57 -26.97 18.74
CA ILE A 2 -22.84 -27.96 17.93
C ILE A 2 -21.39 -27.83 18.39
N PRO A 3 -20.83 -28.83 19.11
CA PRO A 3 -19.43 -28.81 19.50
C PRO A 3 -18.63 -29.49 18.39
N LEU A 4 -17.79 -28.74 17.69
CA LEU A 4 -16.74 -29.31 16.86
C LEU A 4 -15.39 -28.90 17.44
N ALA A 5 -14.99 -29.68 18.43
CA ALA A 5 -13.60 -29.79 18.83
C ALA A 5 -12.87 -30.55 17.72
N LEU A 6 -11.99 -29.87 17.01
CA LEU A 6 -10.95 -30.51 16.21
C LEU A 6 -9.60 -30.13 16.82
N ALA A 7 -9.19 -31.01 17.73
CA ALA A 7 -7.82 -31.15 18.17
C ALA A 7 -6.98 -31.55 16.95
N GLY A 8 -6.06 -30.67 16.57
CA GLY A 8 -5.03 -30.91 15.56
C GLY A 8 -3.72 -30.34 16.06
N LEU A 9 -3.13 -30.98 17.06
CA LEU A 9 -1.75 -30.73 17.51
C LEU A 9 -0.81 -31.21 16.40
N VAL A 10 -0.39 -30.30 15.52
CA VAL A 10 0.71 -30.54 14.59
C VAL A 10 2.01 -30.37 15.38
N ALA A 11 2.59 -31.49 15.79
CA ALA A 11 3.93 -31.55 16.35
C ALA A 11 4.96 -31.22 15.23
N VAL A 12 5.45 -29.98 15.20
CA VAL A 12 6.59 -29.58 14.37
C VAL A 12 7.87 -29.97 15.10
N SER A 13 8.20 -31.26 15.08
CA SER A 13 9.52 -31.74 15.48
C SER A 13 10.46 -31.68 14.29
N GLY A 14 11.37 -30.69 14.27
CA GLY A 14 12.64 -30.85 13.54
C GLY A 14 13.04 -29.81 12.49
N CYS A 15 12.51 -28.58 12.49
CA CYS A 15 13.21 -27.51 11.77
C CYS A 15 14.43 -27.09 12.57
N LYS A 16 15.63 -27.49 12.11
CA LYS A 16 16.90 -26.89 12.50
C LYS A 16 16.75 -25.37 12.48
N ARG A 17 16.89 -24.75 13.66
CA ARG A 17 16.96 -23.30 13.85
C ARG A 17 18.29 -22.81 13.26
N GLU A 18 18.36 -22.63 11.94
CA GLU A 18 19.48 -21.89 11.32
C GLU A 18 19.13 -20.41 11.04
N ASP A 19 17.89 -19.97 11.29
CA ASP A 19 17.45 -18.57 11.17
C ASP A 19 17.16 -17.87 12.52
N ALA A 20 17.82 -18.30 13.61
CA ALA A 20 17.46 -17.83 14.95
C ALA A 20 17.93 -16.40 15.27
N SER A 21 18.96 -15.86 14.60
CA SER A 21 19.55 -14.57 15.01
C SER A 21 18.63 -13.38 14.76
N ASN A 22 17.83 -13.40 13.69
CA ASN A 22 17.06 -12.23 13.24
C ASN A 22 15.54 -12.50 13.20
N ALA A 23 15.07 -13.62 13.76
CA ALA A 23 13.66 -13.98 13.71
C ALA A 23 12.74 -12.92 14.38
N SER A 24 13.22 -12.30 15.46
CA SER A 24 12.51 -11.19 16.13
C SER A 24 12.41 -9.97 15.21
N GLU A 25 13.53 -9.55 14.62
CA GLU A 25 13.61 -8.39 13.73
C GLU A 25 12.77 -8.57 12.45
N ILE A 26 12.76 -9.79 11.90
CA ILE A 26 11.89 -10.13 10.75
C ILE A 26 10.41 -10.06 11.16
N THR A 27 10.06 -10.48 12.38
CA THR A 27 8.68 -10.43 12.86
C THR A 27 8.24 -8.99 13.13
N GLU A 28 9.12 -8.19 13.72
CA GLU A 28 8.93 -6.76 13.95
C GLU A 28 8.75 -6.01 12.62
N ALA A 29 9.65 -6.20 11.65
CA ALA A 29 9.54 -5.58 10.32
C ALA A 29 8.23 -5.95 9.59
N ARG A 30 7.72 -7.18 9.78
CA ARG A 30 6.42 -7.58 9.26
C ARG A 30 5.27 -6.88 9.97
N SER A 31 5.34 -6.76 11.29
CA SER A 31 4.32 -6.08 12.10
C SER A 31 4.24 -4.60 11.74
N GLU A 32 5.38 -3.91 11.71
CA GLU A 32 5.48 -2.51 11.30
C GLU A 32 4.98 -2.33 9.85
N GLY A 33 5.36 -3.24 8.96
CA GLY A 33 4.87 -3.24 7.59
C GLY A 33 3.34 -3.39 7.48
N GLN A 34 2.75 -4.31 8.27
CA GLN A 34 1.29 -4.48 8.30
C GLN A 34 0.57 -3.24 8.86
N GLU A 35 1.12 -2.61 9.89
CA GLU A 35 0.61 -1.37 10.45
C GLU A 35 0.69 -0.21 9.45
N ALA A 36 1.81 -0.09 8.72
CA ALA A 36 1.99 0.91 7.68
C ALA A 36 0.99 0.73 6.54
N VAL A 37 0.78 -0.50 6.06
CA VAL A 37 -0.21 -0.81 5.01
C VAL A 37 -1.63 -0.52 5.49
N ALA A 38 -1.97 -0.88 6.74
CA ALA A 38 -3.27 -0.60 7.32
C ALA A 38 -3.51 0.92 7.43
N THR A 39 -2.51 1.68 7.86
CA THR A 39 -2.57 3.14 7.96
C THR A 39 -2.70 3.79 6.60
N ALA A 40 -1.89 3.37 5.61
CA ALA A 40 -1.98 3.86 4.24
C ALA A 40 -3.36 3.55 3.63
N SER A 41 -3.91 2.37 3.90
CA SER A 41 -5.25 1.96 3.44
C SER A 41 -6.35 2.80 4.08
N ALA A 42 -6.27 3.05 5.38
CA ALA A 42 -7.23 3.89 6.09
C ALA A 42 -7.20 5.32 5.57
N GLN A 43 -6.01 5.90 5.37
CA GLN A 43 -5.87 7.24 4.82
C GLN A 43 -6.38 7.32 3.38
N ALA A 44 -6.04 6.35 2.53
CA ALA A 44 -6.54 6.28 1.16
C ALA A 44 -8.08 6.23 1.11
N GLN A 45 -8.70 5.46 2.00
CA GLN A 45 -10.17 5.40 2.10
C GLN A 45 -10.76 6.74 2.54
N GLN A 46 -10.14 7.43 3.50
CA GLN A 46 -10.58 8.75 3.94
C GLN A 46 -10.47 9.80 2.83
N ASP A 47 -9.34 9.83 2.12
CA ASP A 47 -9.09 10.76 1.02
C ASP A 47 -10.12 10.56 -0.12
N ILE A 48 -10.36 9.30 -0.52
CA ILE A 48 -11.35 8.96 -1.55
C ILE A 48 -12.77 9.30 -1.09
N ALA A 49 -13.11 9.02 0.18
CA ALA A 49 -14.42 9.37 0.71
C ALA A 49 -14.65 10.89 0.72
N ALA A 50 -13.64 11.68 1.10
CA ALA A 50 -13.70 13.13 1.06
C ALA A 50 -13.86 13.64 -0.38
N ALA A 51 -13.11 13.09 -1.34
CA ALA A 51 -13.21 13.46 -2.75
C ALA A 51 -14.62 13.16 -3.32
N ARG A 52 -15.19 12.00 -3.01
CA ARG A 52 -16.55 11.64 -3.43
C ARG A 52 -17.63 12.54 -2.82
N GLN A 53 -17.44 12.99 -1.57
CA GLN A 53 -18.32 13.99 -0.97
C GLN A 53 -18.20 15.32 -1.69
N ALA A 54 -16.99 15.75 -2.03
CA ALA A 54 -16.77 16.97 -2.82
C ALA A 54 -17.40 16.87 -4.23
N GLU A 55 -17.31 15.72 -4.90
CA GLU A 55 -17.98 15.48 -6.18
C GLU A 55 -19.51 15.55 -6.07
N THR A 56 -20.07 14.96 -5.01
CA THR A 56 -21.51 15.03 -4.73
C THR A 56 -21.94 16.49 -4.52
N GLN A 57 -21.16 17.25 -3.75
CA GLN A 57 -21.42 18.66 -3.50
C GLN A 57 -21.32 19.49 -4.79
N ALA A 58 -20.29 19.27 -5.61
CA ALA A 58 -20.13 19.91 -6.91
C ALA A 58 -21.32 19.62 -7.84
N THR A 59 -21.86 18.40 -7.81
CA THR A 59 -23.07 18.03 -8.56
C THR A 59 -24.29 18.83 -8.10
N LEU A 60 -24.48 18.99 -6.79
CA LEU A 60 -25.58 19.78 -6.23
C LEU A 60 -25.47 21.27 -6.57
N ASP A 61 -24.25 21.80 -6.53
CA ASP A 61 -24.00 23.22 -6.84
C ASP A 61 -24.13 23.49 -8.34
N ALA A 62 -23.67 22.57 -9.19
CA ALA A 62 -23.91 22.62 -10.63
C ALA A 62 -25.41 22.61 -10.98
N ALA A 63 -26.25 21.88 -10.25
CA ALA A 63 -27.69 21.87 -10.47
C ALA A 63 -28.37 23.22 -10.12
N ARG A 64 -27.72 24.05 -9.30
CA ARG A 64 -28.19 25.39 -8.91
C ARG A 64 -27.57 26.49 -9.76
N ASN A 65 -26.60 26.17 -10.61
CA ASN A 65 -25.86 27.13 -11.40
C ASN A 65 -26.67 27.51 -12.66
N PRO A 66 -26.97 28.79 -12.88
CA PRO A 66 -27.70 29.24 -14.08
C PRO A 66 -26.87 29.12 -15.37
N ASP A 67 -25.54 28.97 -15.28
CA ASP A 67 -24.66 28.76 -16.43
C ASP A 67 -24.34 27.27 -16.62
N PRO A 68 -24.86 26.62 -17.68
CA PRO A 68 -24.63 25.20 -17.93
C PRO A 68 -23.18 24.87 -18.30
N ALA A 69 -22.42 25.82 -18.86
CA ALA A 69 -21.02 25.59 -19.22
C ALA A 69 -20.14 25.57 -17.95
N ASP A 70 -20.40 26.47 -17.01
CA ASP A 70 -19.72 26.48 -15.72
C ASP A 70 -20.09 25.25 -14.88
N ALA A 71 -21.38 24.90 -14.84
CA ALA A 71 -21.88 23.68 -14.18
C ALA A 71 -21.19 22.40 -14.72
N ALA A 72 -21.02 22.30 -16.04
CA ALA A 72 -20.35 21.17 -16.67
C ALA A 72 -18.85 21.11 -16.30
N ARG A 73 -18.16 22.27 -16.30
CA ARG A 73 -16.75 22.35 -15.93
C ARG A 73 -16.51 21.92 -14.48
N ASN A 74 -17.29 22.44 -13.53
CA ASN A 74 -17.12 22.12 -12.11
C ASN A 74 -17.37 20.63 -11.83
N ASN A 75 -18.34 20.02 -12.51
CA ASN A 75 -18.56 18.57 -12.43
C ASN A 75 -17.39 17.74 -12.99
N MET A 76 -16.82 18.17 -14.13
CA MET A 76 -15.65 17.48 -14.69
C MET A 76 -14.43 17.59 -13.78
N GLU A 77 -14.18 18.77 -13.22
CA GLU A 77 -13.06 19.00 -12.29
C GLU A 77 -13.19 18.15 -11.03
N ALA A 78 -14.39 18.12 -10.42
CA ALA A 78 -14.61 17.31 -9.23
C ALA A 78 -14.44 15.81 -9.49
N ARG A 79 -14.86 15.33 -10.68
CA ARG A 79 -14.61 13.95 -11.12
C ARG A 79 -13.13 13.66 -11.34
N ALA A 80 -12.41 14.59 -11.96
CA ALA A 80 -10.97 14.45 -12.18
C ALA A 80 -10.23 14.37 -10.84
N GLU A 81 -10.62 15.19 -9.86
CA GLU A 81 -10.06 15.15 -8.52
C GLU A 81 -10.36 13.81 -7.80
N THR A 82 -11.59 13.29 -7.89
CA THR A 82 -11.90 11.95 -7.37
C THR A 82 -10.99 10.88 -7.96
N LEU A 83 -10.81 10.87 -9.29
CA LEU A 83 -9.93 9.91 -9.97
C LEU A 83 -8.47 10.05 -9.54
N LYS A 84 -7.99 11.29 -9.37
CA LYS A 84 -6.65 11.59 -8.86
C LYS A 84 -6.45 11.06 -7.45
N GLN A 85 -7.41 11.28 -6.54
CA GLN A 85 -7.35 10.78 -5.17
C GLN A 85 -7.41 9.26 -5.11
N GLU A 86 -8.20 8.61 -5.99
CA GLU A 86 -8.21 7.16 -6.11
C GLU A 86 -6.86 6.60 -6.57
N ALA A 87 -6.23 7.21 -7.58
CA ALA A 87 -4.90 6.81 -8.04
C ALA A 87 -3.83 7.02 -6.97
N GLN A 88 -3.84 8.18 -6.28
CA GLN A 88 -2.91 8.48 -5.21
C GLN A 88 -3.11 7.55 -4.00
N GLY A 89 -4.36 7.23 -3.66
CA GLY A 89 -4.69 6.28 -2.59
C GLY A 89 -4.15 4.88 -2.89
N ARG A 90 -4.36 4.38 -4.10
CA ARG A 90 -3.80 3.09 -4.56
C ARG A 90 -2.27 3.09 -4.48
N TYR A 91 -1.64 4.16 -4.96
CA TYR A 91 -0.19 4.33 -4.88
C TYR A 91 0.33 4.29 -3.44
N LYS A 92 -0.29 5.03 -2.51
CA LYS A 92 0.12 5.05 -1.10
C LYS A 92 0.11 3.65 -0.48
N VAL A 93 -0.94 2.88 -0.74
CA VAL A 93 -1.06 1.50 -0.23
C VAL A 93 0.02 0.60 -0.85
N GLU A 94 0.16 0.63 -2.18
CA GLU A 94 1.13 -0.19 -2.88
C GLU A 94 2.58 0.16 -2.48
N ALA A 95 2.90 1.45 -2.32
CA ALA A 95 4.21 1.90 -1.85
C ALA A 95 4.51 1.37 -0.44
N ALA A 96 3.52 1.39 0.47
CA ALA A 96 3.67 0.84 1.81
C ALA A 96 3.88 -0.70 1.78
N GLU A 97 3.20 -1.43 0.90
CA GLU A 97 3.40 -2.86 0.72
C GLU A 97 4.80 -3.18 0.17
N ILE A 98 5.28 -2.41 -0.81
CA ILE A 98 6.62 -2.53 -1.39
C ILE A 98 7.70 -2.24 -0.35
N GLU A 99 7.53 -1.18 0.46
CA GLU A 99 8.45 -0.82 1.54
C GLU A 99 8.48 -1.90 2.65
N ALA A 100 7.31 -2.40 3.06
CA ALA A 100 7.21 -3.49 4.02
C ALA A 100 7.93 -4.77 3.56
N ALA A 101 7.77 -5.11 2.27
CA ALA A 101 8.45 -6.25 1.67
C ALA A 101 9.97 -6.06 1.64
N TYR A 102 10.44 -4.87 1.24
CA TYR A 102 11.87 -4.54 1.24
C TYR A 102 12.47 -4.59 2.65
N ASN A 103 11.80 -4.01 3.66
CA ASN A 103 12.28 -4.04 5.04
C ASN A 103 12.36 -5.47 5.59
N THR A 104 11.36 -6.31 5.30
CA THR A 104 11.39 -7.73 5.67
C THR A 104 12.56 -8.46 5.01
N GLU A 105 12.79 -8.24 3.72
CA GLU A 105 13.88 -8.88 2.99
C GLU A 105 15.25 -8.39 3.46
N LYS A 106 15.38 -7.10 3.75
CA LYS A 106 16.58 -6.51 4.35
C LYS A 106 16.94 -7.19 5.67
N GLN A 107 15.96 -7.46 6.54
CA GLN A 107 16.23 -8.18 7.80
C GLN A 107 16.63 -9.63 7.59
N ARG A 108 16.12 -10.28 6.54
CA ARG A 108 16.58 -11.61 6.12
C ARG A 108 18.01 -11.55 5.61
N CYS A 109 18.36 -10.61 4.73
CA CYS A 109 19.72 -10.43 4.25
C CYS A 109 20.72 -10.16 5.38
N ASN A 110 20.30 -9.47 6.44
CA ASN A 110 21.14 -9.19 7.60
C ASN A 110 21.60 -10.45 8.35
N SER A 111 20.97 -11.61 8.17
CA SER A 111 21.43 -12.86 8.80
C SER A 111 22.62 -13.49 8.06
N LEU A 112 22.91 -13.04 6.84
CA LEU A 112 23.98 -13.56 5.99
C LEU A 112 25.37 -13.01 6.38
N ALA A 113 26.43 -13.68 5.93
CA ALA A 113 27.80 -13.20 6.08
C ALA A 113 28.03 -11.94 5.23
N SER A 114 29.05 -11.14 5.55
CA SER A 114 29.18 -9.76 5.06
C SER A 114 29.10 -9.58 3.54
N ALA A 115 29.75 -10.45 2.75
CA ALA A 115 29.74 -10.34 1.29
C ALA A 115 28.36 -10.73 0.70
N GLU A 116 27.77 -11.81 1.21
CA GLU A 116 26.45 -12.31 0.80
C GLU A 116 25.34 -11.34 1.22
N ARG A 117 25.46 -10.73 2.41
CA ARG A 117 24.58 -9.69 2.92
C ARG A 117 24.54 -8.49 1.99
N SER A 118 25.70 -7.96 1.58
CA SER A 118 25.74 -6.79 0.69
C SER A 118 25.04 -7.08 -0.62
N ALA A 119 25.38 -8.19 -1.29
CA ALA A 119 24.76 -8.57 -2.55
C ALA A 119 23.24 -8.81 -2.42
N CYS A 120 22.80 -9.39 -1.30
CA CYS A 120 21.39 -9.59 -0.99
C CYS A 120 20.66 -8.26 -0.83
N ILE A 121 21.19 -7.31 -0.04
CA ILE A 121 20.60 -5.98 0.15
C ILE A 121 20.55 -5.20 -1.16
N ASP A 122 21.60 -5.24 -1.97
CA ASP A 122 21.65 -4.54 -3.26
C ASP A 122 20.58 -5.07 -4.23
N THR A 123 20.39 -6.40 -4.25
CA THR A 123 19.32 -7.03 -5.04
C THR A 123 17.94 -6.62 -4.53
N ALA A 124 17.71 -6.67 -3.21
CA ALA A 124 16.44 -6.26 -2.61
C ALA A 124 16.14 -4.78 -2.88
N LYS A 125 17.14 -3.91 -2.83
CA LYS A 125 17.02 -2.48 -3.14
C LYS A 125 16.69 -2.23 -4.61
N THR A 126 17.33 -2.95 -5.52
CA THR A 126 17.05 -2.85 -6.96
C THR A 126 15.59 -3.22 -7.25
N GLU A 127 15.09 -4.31 -6.64
CA GLU A 127 13.69 -4.71 -6.77
C GLU A 127 12.72 -3.71 -6.14
N TYR A 128 13.08 -3.12 -4.99
CA TYR A 128 12.32 -2.05 -4.35
C TYR A 128 12.16 -0.84 -5.28
N GLU A 129 13.27 -0.32 -5.81
CA GLU A 129 13.29 0.85 -6.70
C GLU A 129 12.49 0.58 -7.99
N ARG A 130 12.65 -0.61 -8.58
CA ARG A 130 11.89 -1.01 -9.77
C ARG A 130 10.39 -1.01 -9.50
N LYS A 131 9.93 -1.68 -8.44
CA LYS A 131 8.50 -1.79 -8.11
C LYS A 131 7.91 -0.44 -7.73
N LEU A 132 8.65 0.39 -6.99
CA LEU A 132 8.20 1.73 -6.63
C LEU A 132 8.03 2.61 -7.87
N GLY A 133 9.00 2.59 -8.80
CA GLY A 133 8.90 3.32 -10.06
C GLY A 133 7.73 2.84 -10.94
N GLU A 134 7.43 1.53 -10.94
CA GLU A 134 6.24 1.00 -11.62
C GLU A 134 4.93 1.49 -10.97
N ALA A 135 4.87 1.59 -9.64
CA ALA A 135 3.72 2.13 -8.91
C ALA A 135 3.53 3.63 -9.16
N GLU A 136 4.62 4.41 -9.17
CA GLU A 136 4.61 5.83 -9.53
C GLU A 136 4.12 6.03 -10.97
N SER A 137 4.63 5.25 -11.92
CA SER A 137 4.19 5.31 -13.32
C SER A 137 2.69 5.05 -13.47
N ARG A 138 2.13 4.08 -12.73
CA ARG A 138 0.67 3.82 -12.72
C ARG A 138 -0.13 4.99 -12.15
N ARG A 139 0.35 5.62 -11.07
CA ARG A 139 -0.28 6.81 -10.49
C ARG A 139 -0.33 7.94 -11.52
N ASP A 140 0.81 8.23 -12.14
CA ASP A 140 0.98 9.37 -13.04
C ASP A 140 0.31 9.18 -14.40
N SER A 141 0.10 7.93 -14.81
CA SER A 141 -0.65 7.59 -16.03
C SER A 141 -2.16 7.82 -15.90
N THR A 142 -2.68 8.18 -14.71
CA THR A 142 -4.10 8.45 -14.51
C THR A 142 -4.47 9.85 -15.01
N PRO A 143 -5.47 9.99 -15.92
CA PRO A 143 -5.89 11.30 -16.42
C PRO A 143 -6.26 12.26 -15.28
N GLY A 144 -5.64 13.45 -15.25
CA GLY A 144 -5.87 14.47 -14.21
C GLY A 144 -4.85 14.51 -13.07
N ALA A 145 -3.84 13.62 -13.06
CA ALA A 145 -2.79 13.60 -12.05
C ALA A 145 -1.54 14.44 -12.39
N GLY A 146 -1.40 14.90 -13.64
CA GLY A 146 -0.27 15.72 -14.14
C GLY A 146 -0.57 17.20 -14.24
#